data_AF-A0A931A4D8-F1
#
_entry.id   AF-A0A931A4D8-F1
#
_cell.length_a   1.000
_cell.length_b   1.000
_cell.length_c   1.000
_cell.angle_alpha   90.00
_cell.angle_beta   90.00
_cell.angle_gamma   90.00
#
_symmetry.space_group_name_H-M   'P 1'
#
loop_
_entity.id
_entity.type
_entity.pdbx_description
1 polymer ?
#
loop_
_entity_poly.entity_id
_entity_poly.type
_entity_poly.pdbx_seq_one_letter_code
_entity_poly.pdbx_strand_id
1 'polypeptide(L)'
;MIRYPVMLEKLLSVLDERLDLHIAKPTRSERLAVESRMVRYKFGPWDDNYYPIIGTLIGLGLIEKASGRGRIAVRSTRAGVELSTRLSNDENWSAIAARCRFAAQHFDMSGNQLKELIYANLPDVIDRPHRTLI
;
A
#
# COMPACT_ATOMS: atom_id res chain seq x y z
N MET A 1 1.56 0.86 -0.07
CA MET A 1 2.98 0.48 -0.07
C MET A 1 3.36 -0.37 -1.26
N ILE A 2 2.58 -1.39 -1.66
CA ILE A 2 2.92 -2.23 -2.84
C ILE A 2 3.01 -1.45 -4.16
N ARG A 3 2.16 -0.44 -4.37
CA ARG A 3 2.24 0.52 -5.49
C ARG A 3 3.41 1.52 -5.42
N TYR A 4 4.21 1.44 -4.35
CA TYR A 4 5.36 2.31 -4.14
C TYR A 4 6.56 1.44 -3.76
N PRO A 5 7.03 0.59 -4.68
CA PRO A 5 8.04 -0.43 -4.35
C PRO A 5 9.34 0.20 -3.83
N VAL A 6 9.73 1.38 -4.34
CA VAL A 6 10.92 2.12 -3.86
C VAL A 6 10.77 2.56 -2.41
N MET A 7 9.58 2.99 -2.03
CA MET A 7 9.29 3.41 -0.65
C MET A 7 9.20 2.19 0.27
N LEU A 8 8.61 1.10 -0.23
CA LEU A 8 8.55 -0.17 0.49
C LEU A 8 9.97 -0.66 0.84
N GLU A 9 10.89 -0.69 -0.13
CA GLU A 9 12.30 -1.06 0.07
C GLU A 9 12.95 -0.19 1.18
N LYS A 10 12.79 1.14 1.10
CA LYS A 10 13.36 2.08 2.09
C LYS A 10 12.77 1.92 3.49
N LEU A 11 11.48 1.63 3.61
CA LEU A 11 10.86 1.41 4.92
C LEU A 11 11.28 0.07 5.53
N LEU A 12 11.39 -0.97 4.70
CA LEU A 12 11.85 -2.29 5.16
C LEU A 12 13.28 -2.24 5.66
N SER A 13 14.18 -1.52 4.99
CA SER A 13 15.57 -1.35 5.44
C SER A 13 15.67 -0.64 6.80
N VAL A 14 14.69 0.18 7.15
CA VAL A 14 14.62 0.84 8.47
C VAL A 14 14.04 -0.08 9.54
N LEU A 15 13.11 -0.96 9.19
CA LEU A 15 12.48 -1.87 10.15
C LEU A 15 13.46 -2.94 10.64
N ASP A 16 14.23 -3.54 9.73
CA ASP A 16 15.27 -4.50 10.08
C ASP A 16 16.28 -4.61 8.91
N GLU A 17 17.53 -4.26 9.19
CA GLU A 17 18.65 -4.29 8.23
C GLU A 17 18.99 -5.70 7.75
N ARG A 18 18.52 -6.75 8.45
CA ARG A 18 18.78 -8.16 8.13
C ARG A 18 17.75 -8.74 7.17
N LEU A 19 16.71 -7.98 6.81
CA LEU A 19 15.67 -8.45 5.91
C LEU A 19 16.21 -8.68 4.50
N ASP A 20 15.81 -9.79 3.91
CA ASP A 20 16.07 -10.05 2.50
C ASP A 20 15.20 -9.12 1.63
N LEU A 21 15.77 -7.99 1.26
CA LEU A 21 15.12 -7.00 0.40
C LEU A 21 14.99 -7.47 -1.05
N HIS A 22 15.59 -8.59 -1.47
CA HIS A 22 15.48 -9.06 -2.86
C HIS A 22 14.01 -9.27 -3.28
N ILE A 23 13.17 -9.74 -2.36
CA ILE A 23 11.73 -9.93 -2.57
C ILE A 23 11.00 -8.60 -2.78
N ALA A 24 11.40 -7.57 -2.01
CA ALA A 24 10.81 -6.24 -2.07
C ALA A 24 11.45 -5.32 -3.10
N LYS A 25 12.54 -5.76 -3.75
CA LYS A 25 13.38 -4.92 -4.59
C LYS A 25 12.60 -4.44 -5.83
N PRO A 26 12.51 -3.13 -6.04
CA PRO A 26 11.99 -2.56 -7.28
C PRO A 26 12.87 -2.94 -8.46
N THR A 27 12.24 -3.31 -9.56
CA THR A 27 12.86 -3.41 -10.89
C THR A 27 13.37 -2.04 -11.35
N ARG A 28 14.24 -2.02 -12.35
CA ARG A 28 14.75 -0.76 -12.91
C ARG A 28 13.64 0.13 -13.45
N SER A 29 12.63 -0.46 -14.11
CA SER A 29 11.48 0.28 -14.62
C SER A 29 10.65 0.89 -13.49
N GLU A 30 10.40 0.14 -12.41
CA GLU A 30 9.68 0.64 -11.22
C GLU A 30 10.41 1.76 -10.48
N ARG A 31 11.75 1.83 -10.58
CA ARG A 31 12.53 2.96 -10.01
C ARG A 31 12.41 4.24 -10.83
N LEU A 32 12.21 4.11 -12.15
CA LEU A 32 12.12 5.23 -13.08
C LEU A 32 10.67 5.68 -13.28
N ALA A 33 9.71 4.80 -13.04
CA ALA A 33 8.30 5.11 -12.95
C ALA A 33 8.01 5.73 -11.58
N VAL A 34 8.11 7.06 -11.48
CA VAL A 34 7.58 7.80 -10.33
C VAL A 34 6.06 7.66 -10.38
N GLU A 35 5.51 6.60 -9.79
CA GLU A 35 4.12 6.17 -10.06
C GLU A 35 3.04 7.14 -9.57
N SER A 36 3.32 8.00 -8.58
CA SER A 36 2.53 9.19 -8.19
C SER A 36 3.15 9.84 -6.95
N ARG A 37 2.89 11.12 -6.71
CA ARG A 37 3.21 11.75 -5.42
C ARG A 37 2.23 11.26 -4.35
N MET A 38 2.71 11.01 -3.14
CA MET A 38 1.79 10.70 -2.04
C MET A 38 1.08 11.98 -1.60
N VAL A 39 -0.24 11.98 -1.72
CA VAL A 39 -1.17 12.99 -1.22
C VAL A 39 -1.61 12.60 0.19
N ARG A 40 -1.51 13.53 1.13
CA ARG A 40 -2.05 13.34 2.47
C ARG A 40 -3.58 13.34 2.43
N TYR A 41 -4.21 12.20 2.74
CA TYR A 41 -5.67 12.12 2.85
C TYR A 41 -6.09 11.39 4.13
N LYS A 42 -6.86 12.08 5.00
CA LYS A 42 -7.53 11.70 6.27
C LYS A 42 -6.91 10.58 7.15
N PHE A 43 -6.53 9.44 6.59
CA PHE A 43 -6.01 8.24 7.25
C PHE A 43 -4.58 7.83 6.83
N GLY A 44 -3.90 8.57 5.94
CA GLY A 44 -2.51 8.30 5.56
C GLY A 44 -2.07 9.01 4.27
N PRO A 45 -0.77 8.97 3.94
CA PRO A 45 -0.29 9.40 2.64
C PRO A 45 -0.67 8.32 1.60
N TRP A 46 -1.56 8.68 0.67
CA TRP A 46 -2.08 7.81 -0.39
C TRP A 46 -1.96 8.53 -1.75
N ASP A 47 -2.51 7.97 -2.82
CA ASP A 47 -2.75 8.71 -4.07
C ASP A 47 -4.24 8.95 -4.29
N ASP A 48 -4.54 9.83 -5.23
CA ASP A 48 -5.88 10.15 -5.73
C ASP A 48 -6.66 8.92 -6.23
N ASN A 49 -5.96 7.91 -6.75
CA ASN A 49 -6.55 6.67 -7.24
C ASN A 49 -7.07 5.73 -6.12
N TYR A 50 -6.80 6.01 -4.85
CA TYR A 50 -7.21 5.14 -3.74
C TYR A 50 -8.72 4.87 -3.68
N TYR A 51 -9.54 5.94 -3.68
CA TYR A 51 -11.00 5.78 -3.61
C TYR A 51 -11.63 5.26 -4.91
N PRO A 52 -11.20 5.70 -6.11
CA PRO A 52 -11.61 5.07 -7.36
C PRO A 52 -11.39 3.55 -7.36
N ILE A 53 -10.20 3.07 -6.97
CA ILE A 53 -9.89 1.64 -6.93
C ILE A 53 -10.81 0.90 -5.94
N ILE A 54 -11.01 1.44 -4.73
CA ILE A 54 -11.95 0.84 -3.77
C ILE A 54 -13.38 0.80 -4.34
N GLY A 55 -13.83 1.87 -4.98
CA GLY A 55 -15.13 1.95 -5.63
C GLY A 55 -15.29 0.88 -6.71
N THR A 56 -14.27 0.71 -7.56
CA THR A 56 -14.23 -0.33 -8.60
C THR A 56 -14.28 -1.73 -8.00
N LEU A 57 -13.48 -2.02 -6.97
CA LEU A 57 -13.48 -3.34 -6.32
C LEU A 57 -14.83 -3.67 -5.65
N ILE A 58 -15.52 -2.66 -5.10
CA ILE A 58 -16.88 -2.81 -4.58
C ILE A 58 -17.86 -3.06 -5.72
N GLY A 59 -17.79 -2.28 -6.80
CA GLY A 59 -18.67 -2.42 -7.97
C GLY A 59 -18.51 -3.77 -8.68
N LEU A 60 -17.31 -4.35 -8.65
CA LEU A 60 -17.01 -5.70 -9.15
C LEU A 60 -17.38 -6.81 -8.15
N GLY A 61 -17.87 -6.48 -6.96
CA GLY A 61 -18.22 -7.46 -5.92
C GLY A 61 -17.02 -8.22 -5.35
N LEU A 62 -15.80 -7.70 -5.48
CA LEU A 62 -14.57 -8.32 -4.99
C LEU A 62 -14.29 -7.97 -3.52
N ILE A 63 -14.75 -6.79 -3.09
CA ILE A 63 -14.74 -6.38 -1.68
C ILE A 63 -16.11 -5.81 -1.32
N GLU A 64 -16.41 -5.76 -0.03
CA GLU A 64 -17.64 -5.19 0.49
C GLU A 64 -17.39 -4.33 1.73
N LYS A 65 -18.31 -3.40 2.00
CA LYS A 65 -18.23 -2.55 3.19
C LYS A 65 -18.42 -3.41 4.44
N ALA A 66 -17.49 -3.29 5.38
CA ALA A 66 -17.63 -3.84 6.71
C ALA A 66 -18.18 -2.77 7.67
N SER A 67 -18.83 -3.21 8.74
CA SER A 67 -19.30 -2.32 9.80
C SER A 67 -18.09 -1.72 10.55
N GLY A 68 -18.05 -0.39 10.63
CA GLY A 68 -17.02 0.33 11.36
C GLY A 68 -17.47 1.75 11.67
N ARG A 69 -17.32 2.20 12.92
CA ARG A 69 -17.65 3.58 13.30
C ARG A 69 -16.64 4.54 12.65
N GLY A 70 -17.11 5.41 11.76
CA GLY A 70 -16.36 6.55 11.24
C GLY A 70 -15.17 6.24 10.31
N ARG A 71 -15.00 4.99 9.86
CA ARG A 71 -13.92 4.56 8.97
C ARG A 71 -14.50 3.72 7.83
N ILE A 72 -13.99 3.89 6.62
CA ILE A 72 -14.28 2.95 5.52
C ILE A 72 -13.57 1.66 5.87
N ALA A 73 -14.30 0.74 6.49
CA ALA A 73 -13.87 -0.63 6.67
C ALA A 73 -14.35 -1.42 5.45
N VAL A 74 -13.44 -2.19 4.85
CA VAL A 74 -13.75 -3.10 3.76
C VAL A 74 -13.25 -4.49 4.11
N ARG A 75 -13.93 -5.51 3.60
CA ARG A 75 -13.48 -6.91 3.67
C ARG A 75 -13.61 -7.56 2.32
N SER A 76 -12.76 -8.53 2.02
CA SER A 76 -12.85 -9.31 0.78
C SER A 76 -14.11 -10.16 0.78
N THR A 77 -14.76 -10.27 -0.39
CA THR A 77 -15.83 -11.25 -0.61
C THR A 77 -15.22 -12.61 -0.95
N ARG A 78 -16.06 -13.66 -1.00
CA ARG A 78 -15.62 -14.97 -1.51
C ARG A 78 -15.03 -14.87 -2.92
N ALA A 79 -15.69 -14.15 -3.83
CA ALA A 79 -15.21 -13.94 -5.19
C ALA A 79 -13.87 -13.18 -5.22
N GLY A 80 -13.70 -12.19 -4.34
CA GLY A 80 -12.44 -11.49 -4.16
C GLY A 80 -11.30 -12.40 -3.75
N VAL A 81 -11.53 -13.26 -2.75
CA VAL A 81 -10.53 -14.22 -2.25
C VAL A 81 -10.17 -15.25 -3.34
N GLU A 82 -11.16 -15.80 -4.03
CA GLU A 82 -10.93 -16.76 -5.12
C GLU A 82 -10.10 -16.12 -6.25
N LEU A 83 -10.42 -14.89 -6.66
CA LEU A 83 -9.66 -14.16 -7.67
C LEU A 83 -8.23 -13.85 -7.20
N SER A 84 -8.07 -13.31 -5.98
CA SER A 84 -6.74 -12.99 -5.46
C SER A 84 -5.87 -14.23 -5.33
N THR A 85 -6.46 -15.38 -4.97
CA THR A 85 -5.75 -16.66 -4.89
C THR A 85 -5.27 -17.11 -6.27
N ARG A 86 -6.15 -17.06 -7.28
CA ARG A 86 -5.77 -17.37 -8.67
C ARG A 86 -4.64 -16.48 -9.18
N LEU A 87 -4.77 -15.16 -8.99
CA LEU A 87 -3.72 -14.22 -9.35
C LEU A 87 -2.42 -14.52 -8.61
N SER A 88 -2.47 -14.85 -7.31
CA SER A 88 -1.26 -15.13 -6.55
C SER A 88 -0.51 -16.40 -6.98
N ASN A 89 -1.18 -17.30 -7.70
CA ASN A 89 -0.61 -18.52 -8.26
C ASN A 89 -0.19 -18.38 -9.73
N ASP A 90 -0.51 -17.25 -10.37
CA ASP A 90 -0.08 -16.94 -11.73
C ASP A 90 1.37 -16.41 -11.70
N GLU A 91 2.23 -16.99 -12.52
CA GLU A 91 3.65 -16.64 -12.58
C GLU A 91 3.88 -15.15 -12.89
N ASN A 92 3.02 -14.56 -13.72
CA ASN A 92 3.09 -13.13 -14.07
C ASN A 92 2.89 -12.20 -12.87
N TRP A 93 2.21 -12.70 -11.83
CA TRP A 93 1.88 -11.96 -10.61
C TRP A 93 2.73 -12.39 -9.41
N SER A 94 3.63 -13.37 -9.58
CA SER A 94 4.44 -13.96 -8.52
C SER A 94 5.23 -12.92 -7.71
N ALA A 95 5.85 -11.94 -8.38
CA ALA A 95 6.59 -10.85 -7.73
C ALA A 95 5.67 -9.97 -6.87
N ILE A 96 4.51 -9.58 -7.38
CA ILE A 96 3.53 -8.77 -6.64
C ILE A 96 2.98 -9.58 -5.45
N ALA A 97 2.65 -10.85 -5.65
CA ALA A 97 2.16 -11.73 -4.60
C ALA A 97 3.20 -11.91 -3.47
N ALA A 98 4.48 -12.08 -3.83
CA ALA A 98 5.58 -12.17 -2.87
C ALA A 98 5.72 -10.88 -2.06
N ARG A 99 5.70 -9.71 -2.73
CA ARG A 99 5.74 -8.40 -2.05
C ARG A 99 4.54 -8.17 -1.13
N CYS A 100 3.34 -8.55 -1.55
CA CYS A 100 2.14 -8.45 -0.72
C CYS A 100 2.27 -9.26 0.58
N ARG A 101 2.75 -10.51 0.48
CA ARG A 101 3.01 -11.35 1.66
C ARG A 101 4.08 -10.75 2.56
N PHE A 102 5.19 -10.32 1.96
CA PHE A 102 6.30 -9.70 2.68
C PHE A 102 5.86 -8.44 3.43
N ALA A 103 5.10 -7.55 2.77
CA ALA A 103 4.57 -6.36 3.42
C ALA A 103 3.58 -6.69 4.54
N ALA A 104 2.71 -7.68 4.35
CA ALA A 104 1.77 -8.11 5.39
C ALA A 104 2.49 -8.65 6.64
N GLN A 105 3.62 -9.35 6.45
CA GLN A 105 4.43 -9.88 7.55
C GLN A 105 5.18 -8.79 8.32
N HIS A 106 5.71 -7.79 7.63
CA HIS A 106 6.59 -6.78 8.24
C HIS A 106 5.90 -5.47 8.62
N PHE A 107 4.69 -5.21 8.09
CA PHE A 107 3.88 -4.03 8.43
C PHE A 107 2.58 -4.39 9.15
N ASP A 108 2.59 -5.41 10.01
CA ASP A 108 1.48 -5.72 10.91
C ASP A 108 1.38 -4.71 12.07
N MET A 109 1.05 -3.48 11.72
CA MET A 109 0.98 -2.34 12.63
C MET A 109 -0.29 -1.54 12.38
N SER A 110 -0.73 -0.80 13.40
CA SER A 110 -1.87 0.08 13.24
C SER A 110 -1.61 1.15 12.18
N GLY A 111 -2.67 1.64 11.53
CA GLY A 111 -2.53 2.72 10.55
C GLY A 111 -1.86 3.99 11.11
N ASN A 112 -1.94 4.24 12.43
CA ASN A 112 -1.24 5.35 13.05
C ASN A 112 0.28 5.08 13.14
N GLN A 113 0.68 3.89 13.57
CA GLN A 113 2.09 3.49 13.60
C GLN A 113 2.72 3.53 12.19
N LEU A 114 2.02 3.02 11.19
CA LEU A 114 2.49 3.06 9.80
C LEU A 114 2.66 4.50 9.30
N LYS A 115 1.69 5.37 9.62
CA LYS A 115 1.74 6.79 9.27
C LYS A 115 2.94 7.49 9.91
N GLU A 116 3.20 7.28 11.21
CA GLU A 116 4.37 7.86 11.88
C GLU A 116 5.69 7.32 11.31
N LEU A 117 5.77 6.01 11.01
CA LEU A 117 6.95 5.41 10.37
C LEU A 117 7.24 6.05 9.01
N ILE A 118 6.22 6.25 8.18
CA ILE A 118 6.35 6.93 6.88
C ILE A 118 6.81 8.37 7.08
N TYR A 119 6.21 9.11 8.00
CA TYR A 119 6.57 10.51 8.26
C TYR A 119 8.01 10.68 8.74
N ALA A 120 8.50 9.75 9.56
CA ALA A 120 9.88 9.79 10.05
C ALA A 120 10.92 9.46 8.98
N ASN A 121 10.61 8.55 8.04
CA ASN A 121 11.63 7.95 7.15
C ASN A 121 11.49 8.36 5.68
N LEU A 122 10.36 8.96 5.30
CA LEU A 122 10.06 9.34 3.91
C LEU A 122 9.62 10.82 3.80
N PRO A 123 10.45 11.79 4.25
CA PRO A 123 10.07 13.20 4.28
C PRO A 123 9.83 13.79 2.89
N ASP A 124 10.56 13.34 1.87
CA ASP A 124 10.56 13.93 0.51
C ASP A 124 9.33 13.56 -0.34
N VAL A 125 8.60 12.50 0.04
CA VAL A 125 7.45 11.99 -0.72
C VAL A 125 6.12 12.46 -0.17
N ILE A 126 6.12 13.16 0.97
CA ILE A 126 4.92 13.74 1.56
C ILE A 126 4.78 15.16 1.02
N ASP A 127 3.82 15.37 0.12
CA ASP A 127 3.43 16.72 -0.25
C ASP A 127 2.82 17.41 0.99
N ARG A 128 3.45 18.50 1.45
CA ARG A 128 2.89 19.37 2.50
C ARG A 128 2.12 20.50 1.81
N PRO A 129 0.80 20.41 1.61
CA PRO A 129 0.01 21.62 1.71
C PRO A 129 0.06 21.99 3.19
N HIS A 130 1.01 22.85 3.55
CA HIS A 130 0.87 23.63 4.78
C HIS A 130 -0.54 24.21 4.74
N ARG A 131 -1.34 23.93 5.77
CA ARG A 131 -2.52 24.75 6.05
C ARG A 131 -1.99 26.16 6.24
N THR A 132 -1.99 26.96 5.19
CA THR A 132 -2.04 28.40 5.36
C THR A 132 -3.37 28.66 6.03
N LEU A 133 -3.31 29.23 7.23
CA LEU A 133 -4.49 29.73 7.92
C LEU A 133 -5.26 30.61 6.94
N ILE A 134 -6.53 30.25 6.68
CA ILE A 134 -7.49 31.16 6.04
C ILE A 134 -7.92 32.17 7.11
#